data_AF-A0A520PVP9-F1
#
_entry.id   AF-A0A520PVP9-F1
#
_cell.length_a   1.000
_cell.length_b   1.000
_cell.length_c   1.000
_cell.angle_alpha   90.00
_cell.angle_beta   90.00
_cell.angle_gamma   90.00
#
_symmetry.space_group_name_H-M   'P 1'
#
loop_
_entity.id
_entity.type
_entity.pdbx_description
1 polymer ?
#
loop_
_entity_poly.entity_id
_entity_poly.type
_entity_poly.pdbx_seq_one_letter_code
_entity_poly.pdbx_strand_id
1 'polypeptide(L)'
;MKKKIIENVKILLLALLIAIFIRSFFFQPFYIPSSSMEPNLLVGDRLFVSKYSYGYSQHSFPFSPRVLDERIFTKFPKRGDVIVFKTPEDNRTDYIKRLIGLPGDIIQIVDKDLYINNLKVKKIKLAETKNIYCGNEILESNLFEETLPNGIKYIASYRKDGTMIYSDKFIVPKNSYFFMGDNRDCSKDSRFLGSVGYVHINNFVGKAQFIFFSNDKKKGSIFKFWNWNESIRIKRFFKKIL
;
A
#
# COMPACT_ATOMS: atom_id res chain seq x y z
N MET A 1 -12.15 -2.84 -47.37
CA MET A 1 -11.11 -2.42 -46.40
C MET A 1 -11.55 -1.31 -45.45
N LYS A 2 -12.01 -0.13 -45.92
CA LYS A 2 -12.38 1.00 -45.04
C LYS A 2 -13.43 0.67 -43.96
N LYS A 3 -14.51 -0.04 -44.30
CA LYS A 3 -15.54 -0.47 -43.33
C LYS A 3 -14.97 -1.34 -42.20
N LYS A 4 -14.15 -2.34 -42.54
CA LYS A 4 -13.49 -3.24 -41.58
C LYS A 4 -12.53 -2.50 -40.64
N ILE A 5 -11.81 -1.48 -41.15
CA ILE A 5 -10.95 -0.62 -40.33
C ILE A 5 -11.78 0.19 -39.34
N ILE A 6 -12.88 0.80 -39.79
CA ILE A 6 -13.79 1.59 -38.93
C ILE A 6 -14.39 0.71 -37.83
N GLU A 7 -14.81 -0.51 -38.15
CA GLU A 7 -15.34 -1.47 -37.17
C GLU A 7 -14.29 -1.83 -36.12
N ASN A 8 -13.06 -2.17 -36.53
CA ASN A 8 -11.98 -2.48 -35.59
C ASN A 8 -11.65 -1.29 -34.67
N VAL A 9 -11.61 -0.07 -35.23
CA VAL A 9 -11.37 1.15 -34.43
C VAL A 9 -12.49 1.38 -33.42
N LYS A 10 -13.75 1.18 -33.81
CA LYS A 10 -14.90 1.27 -32.89
C LYS A 10 -14.79 0.26 -31.74
N ILE A 11 -14.42 -0.99 -32.03
CA ILE A 11 -14.24 -2.04 -31.01
C ILE A 11 -13.10 -1.65 -30.05
N LEU A 12 -11.97 -1.19 -30.56
CA LEU A 12 -10.84 -0.75 -29.74
C LEU A 12 -11.21 0.45 -28.86
N LEU A 13 -11.92 1.43 -29.40
CA LEU A 13 -12.43 2.57 -28.62
C LEU A 13 -13.39 2.12 -27.51
N LEU A 14 -14.33 1.22 -27.82
CA LEU A 14 -15.27 0.70 -26.83
C LEU A 14 -14.53 -0.06 -25.72
N ALA A 15 -13.59 -0.94 -26.08
CA ALA A 15 -12.77 -1.66 -25.11
C ALA A 15 -11.96 -0.70 -24.21
N LEU A 16 -11.39 0.36 -24.78
CA LEU A 16 -10.67 1.39 -24.03
C LEU A 16 -11.60 2.13 -23.06
N LEU A 17 -12.79 2.54 -23.50
CA LEU A 17 -13.78 3.22 -22.66
C LEU A 17 -14.24 2.33 -21.50
N ILE A 18 -14.53 1.06 -21.76
CA ILE A 18 -14.88 0.08 -20.73
C ILE A 18 -13.72 -0.08 -19.74
N ALA A 19 -12.47 -0.19 -20.21
CA ALA A 19 -11.31 -0.31 -19.36
C ALA A 19 -11.11 0.93 -18.47
N ILE A 20 -11.30 2.14 -19.01
CA ILE A 20 -11.25 3.39 -18.26
C ILE A 20 -12.36 3.44 -17.20
N PHE A 21 -13.58 3.07 -17.58
CA PHE A 21 -14.72 3.02 -16.67
C PHE A 21 -14.47 2.05 -15.51
N ILE A 22 -14.07 0.81 -15.80
CA ILE A 22 -13.77 -0.19 -14.76
C ILE A 22 -12.65 0.29 -13.84
N ARG A 23 -11.57 0.84 -14.40
CA ARG A 23 -10.42 1.33 -13.62
C ARG A 23 -10.73 2.55 -12.76
N SER A 24 -11.69 3.38 -13.17
CA SER A 24 -12.10 4.57 -12.43
C SER A 24 -13.05 4.24 -11.29
N PHE A 25 -14.00 3.32 -11.53
CA PHE A 25 -15.11 3.08 -10.60
C PHE A 25 -14.97 1.82 -9.74
N PHE A 26 -14.28 0.79 -10.23
CA PHE A 26 -14.27 -0.53 -9.60
C PHE A 26 -12.88 -0.92 -9.11
N PHE A 27 -12.00 -1.38 -10.01
CA PHE A 27 -10.73 -1.98 -9.65
C PHE A 27 -9.60 -1.48 -10.55
N GLN A 28 -8.48 -1.12 -9.94
CA GLN A 28 -7.25 -0.78 -10.64
C GLN A 28 -6.13 -1.75 -10.25
N PRO A 29 -5.41 -2.34 -11.22
CA PRO A 29 -4.23 -3.14 -10.93
C PRO A 29 -3.04 -2.25 -10.57
N PHE A 30 -2.25 -2.68 -9.57
CA PHE A 30 -0.99 -2.06 -9.15
C PHE A 30 0.13 -3.09 -9.11
N TYR A 31 1.35 -2.62 -9.34
CA TYR A 31 2.59 -3.38 -9.20
C TYR A 31 3.33 -2.90 -7.95
N ILE A 32 3.94 -3.82 -7.18
CA ILE A 32 4.76 -3.51 -6.01
C ILE A 32 6.24 -3.46 -6.41
N PRO A 33 6.85 -2.26 -6.45
CA PRO A 33 8.25 -2.10 -6.86
C PRO A 33 9.24 -2.12 -5.69
N SER A 34 8.78 -1.91 -4.45
CA SER A 34 9.63 -1.75 -3.26
C SER A 34 9.23 -2.68 -2.12
N SER A 35 10.14 -2.86 -1.17
CA SER A 35 10.03 -3.79 -0.03
C SER A 35 9.43 -3.18 1.23
N SER A 36 8.90 -1.94 1.14
CA SER A 36 8.42 -1.20 2.32
C SER A 36 7.19 -1.81 3.01
N MET A 37 6.52 -2.75 2.34
CA MET A 37 5.37 -3.48 2.86
C MET A 37 5.68 -4.97 3.09
N GLU A 38 6.97 -5.36 3.05
CA GLU A 38 7.36 -6.72 3.43
C GLU A 38 7.12 -6.96 4.93
N PRO A 39 6.77 -8.20 5.33
CA PRO A 39 6.63 -9.40 4.50
C PRO A 39 5.24 -9.58 3.85
N ASN A 40 4.31 -8.66 4.08
CA ASN A 40 2.92 -8.82 3.63
C ASN A 40 2.77 -8.63 2.12
N LEU A 41 3.42 -7.62 1.55
CA LEU A 41 3.53 -7.37 0.12
C LEU A 41 4.99 -7.41 -0.31
N LEU A 42 5.31 -8.26 -1.28
CA LEU A 42 6.68 -8.47 -1.74
C LEU A 42 6.92 -7.73 -3.05
N VAL A 43 8.16 -7.30 -3.29
CA VAL A 43 8.58 -6.82 -4.61
C VAL A 43 8.22 -7.86 -5.66
N GLY A 44 7.55 -7.44 -6.73
CA GLY A 44 7.05 -8.35 -7.76
C GLY A 44 5.58 -8.76 -7.64
N ASP A 45 4.92 -8.43 -6.53
CA ASP A 45 3.47 -8.62 -6.39
C ASP A 45 2.70 -7.68 -7.33
N ARG A 46 1.58 -8.15 -7.84
CA ARG A 46 0.55 -7.37 -8.50
C ARG A 46 -0.77 -7.58 -7.80
N LEU A 47 -1.44 -6.49 -7.44
CA LEU A 47 -2.64 -6.50 -6.63
C LEU A 47 -3.75 -5.65 -7.24
N PHE A 48 -4.99 -5.94 -6.86
CA PHE A 48 -6.13 -5.08 -7.18
C PHE A 48 -6.43 -4.12 -6.05
N VAL A 49 -6.68 -2.88 -6.43
CA VAL A 49 -7.14 -1.81 -5.55
C VAL A 49 -8.58 -1.48 -5.90
N SER A 50 -9.45 -1.55 -4.91
CA SER A 50 -10.86 -1.13 -5.02
C SER A 50 -10.98 0.39 -4.91
N LYS A 51 -11.66 1.00 -5.87
CA LYS A 51 -11.88 2.47 -5.95
C LYS A 51 -13.02 2.95 -5.07
N TYR A 52 -14.11 2.18 -5.01
CA TYR A 52 -15.34 2.51 -4.28
C TYR A 52 -15.21 2.47 -2.75
N SER A 53 -14.15 1.85 -2.20
CA SER A 53 -14.02 1.59 -0.76
C SER A 53 -14.09 2.85 0.10
N TYR A 54 -13.62 3.97 -0.43
CA TYR A 54 -13.58 5.25 0.27
C TYR A 54 -14.32 6.35 -0.52
N GLY A 55 -15.18 6.01 -1.48
CA GLY A 55 -15.75 6.98 -2.40
C GLY A 55 -14.75 7.43 -3.47
N TYR A 56 -15.02 8.56 -4.13
CA TYR A 56 -14.28 9.00 -5.31
C TYR A 56 -13.71 10.40 -5.13
N SER A 57 -12.45 10.59 -5.51
CA SER A 57 -11.80 11.90 -5.62
C SER A 57 -11.17 12.05 -7.00
N GLN A 58 -10.50 13.18 -7.27
CA GLN A 58 -9.69 13.35 -8.48
C GLN A 58 -8.74 12.16 -8.72
N HIS A 59 -8.16 11.58 -7.66
CA HIS A 59 -7.20 10.48 -7.76
C HIS A 59 -7.82 9.10 -8.03
N SER A 60 -9.16 9.01 -8.06
CA SER A 60 -9.85 7.81 -8.52
C SER A 60 -9.72 7.63 -10.04
N PHE A 61 -9.66 8.73 -10.79
CA PHE A 61 -9.68 8.74 -12.25
C PHE A 61 -8.27 8.74 -12.86
N PRO A 62 -8.10 8.15 -14.08
CA PRO A 62 -6.85 8.25 -14.84
C PRO A 62 -6.39 9.69 -14.97
N PHE A 63 -5.08 9.93 -14.78
CA PHE A 63 -4.44 11.25 -14.85
C PHE A 63 -4.83 12.26 -13.75
N SER A 64 -5.67 11.87 -12.78
CA SER A 64 -6.08 12.74 -11.67
C SER A 64 -6.59 14.13 -12.12
N PRO A 65 -7.60 14.20 -13.01
CA PRO A 65 -8.17 15.46 -13.45
C PRO A 65 -8.74 16.24 -12.26
N ARG A 66 -8.46 17.55 -12.19
CA ARG A 66 -8.96 18.45 -11.15
C ARG A 66 -10.43 18.81 -11.38
N VAL A 67 -11.29 17.80 -11.34
CA VAL A 67 -12.74 17.92 -11.54
C VAL A 67 -13.52 17.87 -10.23
N LEU A 68 -12.88 17.41 -9.15
CA LEU A 68 -13.47 17.26 -7.83
C LEU A 68 -12.52 17.87 -6.79
N ASP A 69 -12.98 18.92 -6.11
CA ASP A 69 -12.24 19.54 -5.01
C ASP A 69 -12.31 18.68 -3.74
N GLU A 70 -13.44 17.99 -3.55
CA GLU A 70 -13.67 17.08 -2.43
C GLU A 70 -14.07 15.68 -2.87
N ARG A 71 -13.89 14.73 -1.95
CA ARG A 71 -14.28 13.34 -2.15
C ARG A 71 -15.78 13.16 -2.01
N ILE A 72 -16.40 12.54 -3.00
CA ILE A 72 -17.83 12.19 -3.03
C ILE A 72 -18.06 10.77 -2.53
N PHE A 73 -19.24 10.51 -1.95
CA PHE A 73 -19.60 9.22 -1.34
C PHE A 73 -18.57 8.71 -0.33
N THR A 74 -18.00 9.62 0.45
CA THR A 74 -16.91 9.35 1.38
C THR A 74 -17.32 8.27 2.38
N LYS A 75 -16.50 7.23 2.46
CA LYS A 75 -16.56 6.19 3.49
C LYS A 75 -15.25 6.22 4.27
N PHE A 76 -15.35 6.20 5.59
CA PHE A 76 -14.18 6.29 6.44
C PHE A 76 -13.41 4.97 6.47
N PRO A 77 -12.07 5.01 6.35
CA PRO A 77 -11.24 3.83 6.41
C PRO A 77 -11.19 3.27 7.84
N LYS A 78 -10.84 1.99 7.94
CA LYS A 78 -10.62 1.34 9.23
C LYS A 78 -9.14 1.23 9.51
N ARG A 79 -8.76 1.40 10.77
CA ARG A 79 -7.38 1.18 11.21
C ARG A 79 -6.93 -0.23 10.79
N GLY A 80 -5.72 -0.31 10.23
CA GLY A 80 -5.17 -1.54 9.66
C GLY A 80 -5.37 -1.68 8.16
N ASP A 81 -6.27 -0.92 7.53
CA ASP A 81 -6.46 -0.99 6.08
C ASP A 81 -5.16 -0.69 5.31
N VAL A 82 -4.86 -1.49 4.29
CA VAL A 82 -3.77 -1.20 3.34
C VAL A 82 -4.30 -0.38 2.18
N ILE A 83 -3.79 0.84 2.03
CA ILE A 83 -4.36 1.86 1.15
C ILE A 83 -3.30 2.37 0.17
N VAL A 84 -3.69 2.49 -1.09
CA VAL A 84 -2.93 3.25 -2.09
C VAL A 84 -3.38 4.70 -2.03
N PHE A 85 -2.44 5.64 -2.00
CA PHE A 85 -2.67 7.08 -1.99
C PHE A 85 -1.60 7.81 -2.78
N LYS A 86 -1.92 9.04 -3.21
CA LYS A 86 -0.94 9.98 -3.76
C LYS A 86 -0.18 10.66 -2.63
N THR A 87 1.14 10.68 -2.69
CA THR A 87 1.98 11.34 -1.69
C THR A 87 1.67 12.83 -1.59
N PRO A 88 1.53 13.39 -0.37
CA PRO A 88 1.28 14.82 -0.20
C PRO A 88 2.36 15.75 -0.78
N GLU A 89 3.63 15.29 -0.82
CA GLU A 89 4.77 16.03 -1.38
C GLU A 89 4.57 16.46 -2.84
N ASP A 90 4.00 15.59 -3.69
CA ASP A 90 3.89 15.86 -5.13
C ASP A 90 2.48 15.63 -5.72
N ASN A 91 1.54 15.09 -4.94
CA ASN A 91 0.20 14.67 -5.37
C ASN A 91 0.17 13.78 -6.63
N ARG A 92 1.27 13.08 -6.92
CA ARG A 92 1.47 12.33 -8.17
C ARG A 92 1.96 10.91 -7.92
N THR A 93 2.89 10.71 -7.00
CA THR A 93 3.50 9.41 -6.76
C THR A 93 2.57 8.52 -5.92
N ASP A 94 2.32 7.29 -6.40
CA ASP A 94 1.48 6.32 -5.70
C ASP A 94 2.29 5.59 -4.62
N TYR A 95 1.86 5.72 -3.37
CA TYR A 95 2.37 4.94 -2.24
C TYR A 95 1.30 3.98 -1.74
N ILE A 96 1.73 2.83 -1.25
CA ILE A 96 0.87 1.85 -0.58
C ILE A 96 1.43 1.60 0.82
N LYS A 97 0.60 1.83 1.83
CA LYS A 97 0.98 1.69 3.25
C LYS A 97 -0.20 1.19 4.08
N ARG A 98 0.09 0.76 5.30
CA ARG A 98 -0.92 0.40 6.29
C ARG A 98 -1.37 1.62 7.06
N LEU A 99 -2.68 1.77 7.21
CA LEU A 99 -3.29 2.83 8.00
C LEU A 99 -3.09 2.54 9.50
N ILE A 100 -2.25 3.35 10.15
CA ILE A 100 -1.96 3.20 11.58
C ILE A 100 -2.71 4.21 12.43
N GLY A 101 -2.77 5.49 12.04
CA GLY A 101 -3.45 6.56 12.81
C GLY A 101 -4.64 7.15 12.08
N LEU A 102 -5.74 7.32 12.79
CA LEU A 102 -6.99 7.96 12.37
C LEU A 102 -6.98 9.45 12.81
N PRO A 103 -7.88 10.29 12.26
CA PRO A 103 -8.00 11.68 12.66
C PRO A 103 -8.13 11.83 14.18
N GLY A 104 -7.32 12.71 14.78
CA GLY A 104 -7.28 12.98 16.22
C GLY A 104 -6.39 12.04 17.03
N ASP A 105 -5.86 10.96 16.44
CA ASP A 105 -4.94 10.08 17.18
C ASP A 105 -3.61 10.75 17.47
N ILE A 106 -2.98 10.31 18.56
CA ILE A 106 -1.59 10.59 18.89
C ILE A 106 -0.78 9.32 18.65
N ILE A 107 0.17 9.38 17.72
CA ILE A 107 1.08 8.27 17.40
C ILE A 107 2.46 8.60 17.95
N GLN A 108 3.10 7.64 18.62
CA GLN A 108 4.44 7.83 19.17
C GLN A 108 5.22 6.51 19.19
N ILE A 109 6.53 6.57 19.01
CA ILE A 109 7.43 5.46 19.28
C ILE A 109 8.18 5.76 20.58
N VAL A 110 8.13 4.83 21.53
CA VAL A 110 8.82 4.93 22.82
C VAL A 110 9.46 3.58 23.11
N ASP A 111 10.78 3.58 23.32
CA ASP A 111 11.58 2.38 23.54
C ASP A 111 11.28 1.24 22.54
N LYS A 112 11.33 1.57 21.24
CA LYS A 112 11.11 0.64 20.11
C LYS A 112 9.69 0.08 19.96
N ASP A 113 8.75 0.56 20.76
CA ASP A 113 7.35 0.17 20.69
C ASP A 113 6.46 1.30 20.20
N LEU A 114 5.48 0.93 19.38
CA LEU A 114 4.49 1.85 18.84
C LEU A 114 3.37 2.06 19.86
N TYR A 115 3.01 3.32 20.09
CA TYR A 115 1.91 3.75 20.91
C TYR A 115 0.88 4.50 20.07
N ILE A 116 -0.40 4.23 20.33
CA ILE A 116 -1.56 4.92 19.73
C ILE A 116 -2.42 5.41 20.89
N ASN A 117 -2.58 6.73 21.04
CA ASN A 117 -3.31 7.35 22.15
C ASN A 117 -2.80 6.86 23.52
N ASN A 118 -1.48 6.81 23.68
CA ASN A 118 -0.77 6.28 24.87
C ASN A 118 -0.97 4.77 25.13
N LEU A 119 -1.68 4.04 24.27
CA LEU A 119 -1.81 2.59 24.36
C LEU A 119 -0.73 1.91 23.52
N LYS A 120 0.09 1.08 24.17
CA LYS A 120 1.11 0.27 23.50
C LYS A 120 0.46 -0.74 22.56
N VAL A 121 0.86 -0.72 21.29
CA VAL A 121 0.48 -1.74 20.31
C VAL A 121 1.12 -3.06 20.72
N LYS A 122 0.31 -4.09 20.94
CA LYS A 122 0.81 -5.41 21.34
C LYS A 122 1.65 -5.98 20.20
N LYS A 123 2.86 -6.43 20.51
CA LYS A 123 3.83 -6.95 19.55
C LYS A 123 4.37 -8.30 20.06
N ILE A 124 4.13 -9.38 19.32
CA ILE A 124 4.60 -10.74 19.64
C ILE A 124 5.68 -11.13 18.64
N LYS A 125 6.88 -11.47 19.12
CA LYS A 125 7.98 -11.89 18.26
C LYS A 125 7.70 -13.26 17.65
N LEU A 126 7.88 -13.39 16.34
CA LEU A 126 7.86 -14.67 15.63
C LEU A 126 9.26 -15.31 15.67
N ALA A 127 9.34 -16.64 15.64
CA ALA A 127 10.61 -17.37 15.73
C ALA A 127 11.53 -17.10 14.54
N GLU A 128 10.95 -16.76 13.38
CA GLU A 128 11.68 -16.58 12.13
C GLU A 128 12.32 -15.18 12.04
N THR A 129 13.60 -15.16 11.64
CA THR A 129 14.26 -13.96 11.13
C THR A 129 14.26 -14.01 9.60
N LYS A 130 14.27 -12.84 8.96
CA LYS A 130 14.24 -12.73 7.51
C LYS A 130 15.20 -11.65 7.02
N ASN A 131 15.93 -11.97 5.96
CA ASN A 131 16.70 -11.00 5.19
C ASN A 131 15.75 -10.26 4.25
N ILE A 132 15.58 -8.96 4.47
CA ILE A 132 14.73 -8.11 3.63
C ILE A 132 15.61 -7.13 2.88
N TYR A 133 15.42 -7.04 1.56
CA TYR A 133 16.17 -6.12 0.72
C TYR A 133 15.62 -4.71 0.86
N CYS A 134 16.45 -3.74 1.23
CA CYS A 134 16.11 -2.33 1.27
C CYS A 134 16.91 -1.56 0.22
N GLY A 135 16.35 -1.43 -0.99
CA GLY A 135 17.13 -0.97 -2.14
C GLY A 135 18.30 -1.93 -2.40
N ASN A 136 19.53 -1.43 -2.24
CA ASN A 136 20.76 -2.22 -2.40
C ASN A 136 21.24 -2.86 -1.09
N GLU A 137 20.65 -2.51 0.05
CA GLU A 137 21.03 -3.05 1.36
C GLU A 137 20.23 -4.33 1.69
N ILE A 138 20.80 -5.19 2.53
CA ILE A 138 20.12 -6.36 3.10
C ILE A 138 19.98 -6.14 4.60
N LEU A 139 18.74 -6.12 5.08
CA LEU A 139 18.42 -5.93 6.49
C LEU A 139 18.04 -7.27 7.12
N GLU A 140 18.86 -7.75 8.05
CA GLU A 140 18.46 -8.87 8.92
C GLU A 140 17.35 -8.36 9.86
N SER A 141 16.15 -8.93 9.71
CA SER A 141 14.94 -8.42 10.35
C SER A 141 14.28 -9.47 11.22
N ASN A 142 13.86 -9.07 12.42
CA ASN A 142 12.93 -9.82 13.27
C ASN A 142 11.50 -9.57 12.79
N LEU A 143 10.68 -10.62 12.76
CA LEU A 143 9.26 -10.50 12.46
C LEU A 143 8.44 -10.46 13.75
N PHE A 144 7.41 -9.62 13.77
CA PHE A 144 6.50 -9.52 14.89
C PHE A 144 5.05 -9.51 14.40
N GLU A 145 4.16 -10.23 15.07
CA GLU A 145 2.72 -10.03 14.94
C GLU A 145 2.32 -8.83 15.80
N GLU A 146 1.85 -7.76 15.16
CA GLU A 146 1.30 -6.59 15.82
C GLU A 146 -0.22 -6.66 15.86
N THR A 147 -0.80 -6.30 17.00
CA THR A 147 -2.26 -6.21 17.18
C THR A 147 -2.65 -4.75 17.43
N LEU A 148 -3.39 -4.18 16.47
CA LEU A 148 -3.91 -2.82 16.56
C LEU A 148 -5.05 -2.73 17.59
N PRO A 149 -5.38 -1.51 18.09
CA PRO A 149 -6.43 -1.32 19.09
C PRO A 149 -7.80 -1.89 18.70
N ASN A 150 -8.10 -1.98 17.40
CA ASN A 150 -9.34 -2.57 16.88
C ASN A 150 -9.25 -4.10 16.67
N GLY A 151 -8.21 -4.77 17.17
CA GLY A 151 -8.02 -6.21 17.09
C GLY A 151 -7.43 -6.72 15.77
N ILE A 152 -7.21 -5.85 14.78
CA ILE A 152 -6.56 -6.25 13.52
C ILE A 152 -5.12 -6.65 13.79
N LYS A 153 -4.73 -7.80 13.22
CA LYS A 153 -3.39 -8.37 13.32
C LYS A 153 -2.68 -8.38 11.98
N TYR A 154 -1.40 -8.06 11.98
CA TYR A 154 -0.53 -8.17 10.81
C TYR A 154 0.92 -8.38 11.22
N ILE A 155 1.75 -8.79 10.27
CA ILE A 155 3.19 -9.00 10.50
C ILE A 155 3.94 -7.71 10.17
N ALA A 156 4.69 -7.18 11.12
CA ALA A 156 5.64 -6.10 10.88
C ALA A 156 7.08 -6.63 10.96
N SER A 157 7.96 -6.12 10.11
CA SER A 157 9.39 -6.43 10.20
C SER A 157 10.16 -5.25 10.78
N TYR A 158 11.08 -5.59 11.68
CA TYR A 158 11.97 -4.65 12.36
C TYR A 158 13.41 -5.11 12.17
N ARG A 159 14.31 -4.19 11.84
CA ARG A 159 15.75 -4.46 11.76
C ARG A 159 16.25 -4.95 13.12
N LYS A 160 17.12 -5.96 13.11
CA LYS A 160 17.54 -6.69 14.32
C LYS A 160 18.31 -5.83 15.31
N ASP A 161 19.08 -4.85 14.84
CA ASP A 161 19.80 -3.88 15.69
C ASP A 161 18.85 -2.85 16.34
N GLY A 162 17.66 -2.66 15.80
CA GLY A 162 16.58 -1.87 16.40
C GLY A 162 16.84 -0.37 16.39
N THR A 163 16.78 0.23 15.20
CA THR A 163 17.12 1.66 14.98
C THR A 163 16.03 2.65 15.42
N MET A 164 14.76 2.24 15.42
CA MET A 164 13.66 3.09 15.86
C MET A 164 13.51 3.02 17.37
N ILE A 165 14.13 3.93 18.11
CA ILE A 165 14.07 3.91 19.57
C ILE A 165 12.99 4.86 20.09
N TYR A 166 13.04 6.13 19.70
CA TYR A 166 12.10 7.16 20.12
C TYR A 166 11.64 8.01 18.94
N SER A 167 10.45 8.59 19.05
CA SER A 167 9.98 9.65 18.16
C SER A 167 9.29 10.75 18.95
N ASP A 168 9.18 11.91 18.30
CA ASP A 168 8.20 12.92 18.70
C ASP A 168 6.77 12.37 18.58
N LYS A 169 5.82 13.11 19.17
CA LYS A 169 4.39 12.81 19.05
C LYS A 169 3.88 13.31 17.71
N PHE A 170 3.24 12.42 16.96
CA PHE A 170 2.50 12.76 15.75
C PHE A 170 1.02 12.91 16.10
N ILE A 171 0.49 14.12 16.00
CA ILE A 171 -0.93 14.41 16.24
C ILE A 171 -1.63 14.44 14.89
N VAL A 172 -2.46 13.44 14.62
CA VAL A 172 -3.09 13.26 13.30
C VAL A 172 -4.16 14.34 13.09
N PRO A 173 -4.02 15.22 12.10
CA PRO A 173 -5.00 16.28 11.86
C PRO A 173 -6.37 15.75 11.44
N LYS A 174 -7.39 16.61 11.55
CA LYS A 174 -8.72 16.33 10.99
C LYS A 174 -8.62 15.99 9.49
N ASN A 175 -9.44 15.05 9.03
CA ASN A 175 -9.49 14.55 7.65
C ASN A 175 -8.18 13.95 7.11
N SER A 176 -7.18 13.75 7.97
CA SER A 176 -5.89 13.19 7.61
C SER A 176 -5.62 11.89 8.37
N TYR A 177 -4.66 11.14 7.86
CA TYR A 177 -4.35 9.79 8.33
C TYR A 177 -2.85 9.57 8.42
N PHE A 178 -2.43 8.73 9.35
CA PHE A 178 -1.03 8.36 9.57
C PHE A 178 -0.78 6.94 9.08
N PHE A 179 0.16 6.80 8.15
CA PHE A 179 0.48 5.57 7.47
C PHE A 179 1.88 5.08 7.83
N MET A 180 2.03 3.77 7.98
CA MET A 180 3.33 3.13 8.15
C MET A 180 3.49 1.96 7.18
N GLY A 181 4.73 1.73 6.75
CA GLY A 181 5.08 0.49 6.06
C GLY A 181 5.17 -0.66 7.03
N ASP A 182 4.81 -1.87 6.59
CA ASP A 182 4.96 -3.09 7.40
C ASP A 182 6.44 -3.42 7.61
N ASN A 183 7.31 -3.02 6.68
CA ASN A 183 8.75 -3.02 6.87
C ASN A 183 9.19 -1.71 7.49
N ARG A 184 9.28 -1.70 8.83
CA ARG A 184 9.38 -0.48 9.62
C ARG A 184 10.67 0.28 9.39
N ASP A 185 11.79 -0.41 9.19
CA ASP A 185 13.10 0.23 9.00
C ASP A 185 13.38 0.54 7.51
N CYS A 186 12.62 0.00 6.56
CA CYS A 186 12.76 0.28 5.12
C CYS A 186 11.50 0.90 4.51
N SER A 187 10.94 1.92 5.16
CA SER A 187 9.73 2.56 4.67
C SER A 187 9.77 4.07 4.85
N LYS A 188 9.82 4.79 3.72
CA LYS A 188 9.46 6.21 3.66
C LYS A 188 7.92 6.31 3.78
N ASP A 189 7.43 6.76 4.93
CA ASP A 189 6.01 6.85 5.29
C ASP A 189 5.74 8.05 6.23
N SER A 190 4.59 8.10 6.90
CA SER A 190 4.13 9.29 7.64
C SER A 190 5.07 9.76 8.75
N ARG A 191 6.01 8.92 9.21
CA ARG A 191 7.08 9.35 10.12
C ARG A 191 7.98 10.43 9.51
N PHE A 192 8.08 10.48 8.18
CA PHE A 192 8.89 11.46 7.45
C PHE A 192 8.00 12.66 7.06
N LEU A 193 7.84 13.60 7.99
CA LEU A 193 6.92 14.74 7.85
C LEU A 193 7.20 15.60 6.61
N GLY A 194 8.46 15.80 6.24
CA GLY A 194 8.84 16.58 5.06
C GLY A 194 8.59 15.90 3.72
N SER A 195 8.02 14.68 3.70
CA SER A 195 7.75 13.96 2.45
C SER A 195 6.38 13.31 2.42
N VAL A 196 6.10 12.34 3.29
CA VAL A 196 4.77 11.72 3.34
C VAL A 196 3.90 12.43 4.34
N GLY A 197 4.38 12.59 5.59
CA GLY A 197 3.62 13.22 6.66
C GLY A 197 2.19 12.67 6.79
N TYR A 198 1.24 13.54 7.10
CA TYR A 198 -0.17 13.17 7.19
C TYR A 198 -0.83 13.16 5.82
N VAL A 199 -1.59 12.09 5.52
CA VAL A 199 -2.21 11.91 4.21
C VAL A 199 -3.70 12.27 4.32
N HIS A 200 -4.12 13.29 3.57
CA HIS A 200 -5.52 13.73 3.54
C HIS A 200 -6.42 12.69 2.84
N ILE A 201 -7.69 12.58 3.25
CA ILE A 201 -8.67 11.66 2.64
C ILE A 201 -8.77 11.82 1.10
N ASN A 202 -8.59 13.04 0.58
CA ASN A 202 -8.69 13.29 -0.86
C ASN A 202 -7.56 12.60 -1.64
N ASN A 203 -6.39 12.39 -1.02
CA ASN A 203 -5.23 11.71 -1.60
C ASN A 203 -5.43 10.21 -1.81
N PHE A 204 -6.46 9.61 -1.23
CA PHE A 204 -6.68 8.16 -1.34
C PHE A 204 -7.01 7.77 -2.78
N VAL A 205 -6.32 6.75 -3.28
CA VAL A 205 -6.59 6.14 -4.58
C VAL A 205 -7.51 4.93 -4.42
N GLY A 206 -7.34 4.15 -3.36
CA GLY A 206 -8.25 3.07 -2.99
C GLY A 206 -7.66 2.03 -2.04
N LYS A 207 -8.48 1.05 -1.65
CA LYS A 207 -8.09 -0.04 -0.73
C LYS A 207 -7.51 -1.22 -1.49
N ALA A 208 -6.34 -1.73 -1.07
CA ALA A 208 -5.76 -2.95 -1.60
C ALA A 208 -6.59 -4.18 -1.15
N GLN A 209 -6.91 -5.09 -2.07
CA GLN A 209 -7.85 -6.19 -1.82
C GLN A 209 -7.19 -7.56 -1.84
N PHE A 210 -6.57 -7.93 -2.98
CA PHE A 210 -5.92 -9.23 -3.14
C PHE A 210 -4.80 -9.17 -4.16
N ILE A 211 -3.84 -10.08 -4.02
CA ILE A 211 -2.73 -10.27 -4.95
C ILE A 211 -3.22 -11.19 -6.07
N PHE A 212 -3.21 -10.74 -7.32
CA PHE A 212 -3.64 -11.57 -8.46
C PHE A 212 -2.47 -12.22 -9.20
N PHE A 213 -1.26 -11.70 -9.03
CA PHE A 213 -0.06 -12.26 -9.63
C PHE A 213 1.17 -11.91 -8.81
N SER A 214 2.19 -12.75 -8.86
CA SER A 214 3.42 -12.54 -8.09
C SER A 214 4.61 -13.22 -8.73
N ASN A 215 5.65 -12.45 -9.03
CA ASN A 215 6.89 -12.96 -9.64
C ASN A 215 8.12 -12.41 -8.95
N ASP A 216 9.03 -13.28 -8.51
CA ASP A 216 10.35 -12.91 -8.03
C ASP A 216 11.30 -12.68 -9.20
N LYS A 217 11.50 -11.40 -9.54
CA LYS A 217 12.39 -10.98 -10.64
C LYS A 217 13.86 -11.37 -10.41
N LYS A 218 14.27 -11.66 -9.17
CA LYS A 218 15.65 -12.10 -8.87
C LYS A 218 15.87 -13.55 -9.27
N LYS A 219 14.83 -14.38 -9.19
CA LYS A 219 14.87 -15.80 -9.61
C LYS A 219 14.62 -15.97 -11.12
N GLY A 220 13.80 -15.09 -11.70
CA GLY A 220 13.52 -15.18 -13.14
C GLY A 220 12.66 -14.05 -13.67
N SER A 221 12.89 -13.72 -14.94
CA SER A 221 12.00 -12.86 -15.70
C SER A 221 10.77 -13.64 -16.15
N ILE A 222 9.60 -12.99 -16.14
CA ILE A 222 8.36 -13.58 -16.66
C ILE A 222 8.45 -13.94 -18.15
N PHE A 223 9.38 -13.35 -18.91
CA PHE A 223 9.57 -13.69 -20.33
C PHE A 223 10.38 -14.97 -20.55
N LYS A 224 11.06 -15.48 -19.50
CA LYS A 224 11.80 -16.73 -19.54
C LYS A 224 10.90 -17.84 -18.98
N PHE A 225 10.02 -18.38 -19.82
CA PHE A 225 9.00 -19.35 -19.39
C PHE A 225 9.56 -20.59 -18.69
N TRP A 226 10.81 -20.97 -19.02
CA TRP A 226 11.53 -22.06 -18.39
C TRP A 226 11.90 -21.81 -16.90
N ASN A 227 11.89 -20.56 -16.42
CA ASN A 227 12.14 -20.21 -15.00
C ASN A 227 10.85 -20.02 -14.18
N TRP A 228 9.68 -20.28 -14.76
CA TRP A 228 8.40 -19.98 -14.09
C TRP A 228 8.15 -20.81 -12.84
N ASN A 229 8.64 -22.05 -12.82
CA ASN A 229 8.59 -22.94 -11.66
C ASN A 229 9.26 -22.36 -10.40
N GLU A 230 10.32 -21.57 -10.56
CA GLU A 230 11.08 -20.97 -9.47
C GLU A 230 10.70 -19.52 -9.17
N SER A 231 10.35 -18.76 -10.21
CA SER A 231 10.10 -17.31 -10.12
C SER A 231 8.65 -16.97 -9.76
N ILE A 232 7.66 -17.74 -10.22
CA ILE A 232 6.25 -17.45 -9.95
C ILE A 232 5.87 -17.93 -8.55
N ARG A 233 5.40 -17.00 -7.72
CA ARG A 233 5.01 -17.28 -6.34
C ARG A 233 3.52 -17.63 -6.25
N ILE A 234 3.15 -18.82 -6.76
CA ILE A 234 1.75 -19.28 -6.87
C ILE A 234 1.02 -19.23 -5.52
N LYS A 235 1.69 -19.58 -4.41
CA LYS A 235 1.12 -19.52 -3.04
C LYS A 235 0.62 -18.13 -2.63
N ARG A 236 0.99 -17.07 -3.35
CA ARG A 236 0.55 -15.69 -3.09
C ARG A 236 -0.68 -15.29 -3.89
N PHE A 237 -1.09 -16.07 -4.89
CA PHE A 237 -2.21 -15.73 -5.75
C PHE A 237 -3.51 -15.79 -4.95
N PHE A 238 -4.38 -14.82 -5.19
CA PHE A 238 -5.64 -14.59 -4.48
C PHE A 238 -5.49 -14.43 -2.96
N LYS A 239 -4.27 -14.22 -2.45
CA LYS A 239 -4.06 -13.88 -1.05
C LYS A 239 -4.74 -12.55 -0.76
N LYS A 240 -5.72 -12.57 0.14
CA LYS A 240 -6.39 -11.38 0.64
C LYS A 240 -5.39 -10.51 1.42
N ILE A 241 -5.47 -9.21 1.19
CA ILE A 241 -4.70 -8.20 1.92
C ILE A 241 -5.56 -7.76 3.08
N LEU A 242 -5.09 -8.06 4.29
CA LEU A 242 -5.70 -7.62 5.55
C LEU A 242 -5.23 -6.21 5.87
#